data_AF-A0A432K6H6-F1
#
_entry.id   AF-A0A432K6H6-F1
#
_cell.length_a   1.000
_cell.length_b   1.000
_cell.length_c   1.000
_cell.angle_alpha   90.00
_cell.angle_beta   90.00
_cell.angle_gamma   90.00
#
_symmetry.space_group_name_H-M   'P 1'
#
loop_
_entity.id
_entity.type
_entity.pdbx_description
1 polymer ?
#
loop_
_entity_poly.entity_id
_entity_poly.type
_entity_poly.pdbx_seq_one_letter_code
_entity_poly.pdbx_strand_id
1 'polypeptide(L)'
;MAAIDTSVGRVGGKVIWRTPVSGQPVGCEHDGVDEILAVWYPSHAAFLSLRTVAGSEEMYRLRKLCVANAVIHRCPGDRFPLQP
;
A
#
# COMPACT_ATOMS: atom_id res chain seq x y z
N MET A 1 10.71 -8.11 3.33
CA MET A 1 9.80 -7.79 2.20
C MET A 1 8.57 -8.71 2.09
N ALA A 2 8.61 -9.99 2.48
CA ALA A 2 7.45 -10.91 2.44
C ALA A 2 6.26 -10.54 3.37
N ALA A 3 6.49 -9.68 4.37
CA ALA A 3 5.47 -9.34 5.36
C ALA A 3 4.28 -8.59 4.76
N ILE A 4 4.50 -7.65 3.83
CA ILE A 4 3.40 -6.92 3.19
C ILE A 4 2.58 -7.84 2.29
N ASP A 5 3.24 -8.70 1.50
CA ASP A 5 2.57 -9.70 0.68
C ASP A 5 1.74 -10.67 1.53
N THR A 6 2.25 -11.07 2.70
CA THR A 6 1.52 -11.89 3.66
C THR A 6 0.29 -11.18 4.22
N SER A 7 0.42 -9.94 4.71
CA SER A 7 -0.68 -9.17 5.29
C SER A 7 -1.78 -8.87 4.26
N VAL A 8 -1.37 -8.47 3.06
CA VAL A 8 -2.29 -8.22 1.94
C VAL A 8 -2.98 -9.52 1.49
N GLY A 9 -2.24 -10.63 1.41
CA GLY A 9 -2.78 -11.94 1.06
C GLY A 9 -3.83 -12.46 2.05
N ARG A 10 -3.72 -12.14 3.36
CA ARG A 10 -4.71 -12.52 4.38
C ARG A 10 -6.11 -11.96 4.13
N VAL A 11 -6.22 -10.86 3.40
CA VAL A 11 -7.51 -10.26 3.00
C VAL A 11 -7.85 -10.52 1.53
N GLY A 12 -7.14 -11.44 0.87
CA GLY A 12 -7.32 -11.77 -0.54
C GLY A 12 -6.79 -10.72 -1.52
N GLY A 13 -6.03 -9.74 -1.04
CA GLY A 13 -5.39 -8.74 -1.90
C GLY A 13 -4.09 -9.26 -2.53
N LYS A 14 -3.49 -8.43 -3.40
CA LYS A 14 -2.21 -8.72 -4.05
C LYS A 14 -1.40 -7.43 -4.24
N VAL A 15 -0.12 -7.46 -3.90
CA VAL A 15 0.83 -6.43 -4.35
C VAL A 15 1.06 -6.64 -5.84
N ILE A 16 0.70 -5.65 -6.67
CA ILE A 16 0.80 -5.74 -8.13
C ILE A 16 2.23 -5.42 -8.57
N TRP A 17 2.74 -4.28 -8.11
CA TRP A 17 4.08 -3.79 -8.36
C TRP A 17 4.51 -2.83 -7.25
N ARG A 18 5.82 -2.62 -7.15
CA ARG A 18 6.43 -1.59 -6.31
C ARG A 18 7.72 -1.10 -6.96
N THR A 19 8.10 0.13 -6.69
CA THR A 19 9.34 0.72 -7.21
C THR A 19 9.91 1.73 -6.22
N PRO A 20 11.24 1.77 -6.01
CA PRO A 20 11.86 2.88 -5.30
C PRO A 20 11.69 4.18 -6.11
N VAL A 21 11.71 5.31 -5.42
CA VAL A 21 11.68 6.64 -6.03
C VAL A 21 13.08 7.22 -6.04
N SER A 22 13.55 7.63 -7.24
CA SER A 22 14.90 8.21 -7.41
C SER A 22 14.93 9.74 -7.34
N GLY A 23 13.78 10.38 -7.25
CA GLY A 23 13.65 11.84 -7.15
C GLY A 23 12.23 12.31 -7.41
N GLN A 24 11.93 13.53 -6.98
CA GLN A 24 10.62 14.15 -7.12
C GLN A 24 10.76 15.53 -7.76
N PRO A 25 10.59 15.65 -9.09
CA PRO A 25 10.76 16.93 -9.80
C PRO A 25 9.68 17.97 -9.48
N VAL A 26 8.51 17.54 -9.00
CA VAL A 26 7.35 18.39 -8.68
C VAL A 26 6.82 18.02 -7.30
N GLY A 27 6.69 19.01 -6.41
CA GLY A 27 6.24 18.86 -5.02
C GLY A 27 7.16 19.63 -4.06
N CYS A 28 6.92 19.48 -2.75
CA CYS A 28 7.82 19.98 -1.71
C CYS A 28 8.47 18.82 -0.93
N GLU A 29 9.43 19.14 -0.06
CA GLU A 29 10.16 18.13 0.74
C GLU A 29 9.23 17.20 1.53
N HIS A 30 8.06 17.69 1.98
CA HIS A 30 7.08 16.90 2.72
C HIS A 30 6.34 15.87 1.87
N ASP A 31 6.31 16.06 0.55
CA ASP A 31 5.66 15.16 -0.40
C ASP A 31 6.59 14.00 -0.82
N GLY A 32 7.85 14.06 -0.40
CA GLY A 32 8.87 13.05 -0.65
C GLY A 32 8.45 11.66 -0.16
N VAL A 33 8.62 10.67 -1.02
CA VAL A 33 8.40 9.25 -0.69
C VAL A 33 9.58 8.43 -1.20
N ASP A 34 9.95 7.39 -0.45
CA ASP A 34 11.06 6.49 -0.82
C ASP A 34 10.63 5.36 -1.75
N GLU A 35 9.34 4.98 -1.71
CA GLU A 35 8.77 3.85 -2.46
C GLU A 35 7.33 4.17 -2.90
N ILE A 36 6.97 3.72 -4.10
CA ILE A 36 5.59 3.66 -4.58
C ILE A 36 5.21 2.20 -4.77
N LEU A 37 4.00 1.84 -4.36
CA LEU A 37 3.44 0.51 -4.56
C LEU A 37 1.97 0.56 -4.97
N ALA A 38 1.58 -0.37 -5.83
CA ALA A 38 0.20 -0.65 -6.15
C ALA A 38 -0.26 -1.95 -5.51
N VAL A 39 -1.38 -1.89 -4.80
CA VAL A 39 -1.99 -3.05 -4.15
C VAL A 39 -3.43 -3.18 -4.61
N TRP A 40 -3.76 -4.34 -5.16
CA TRP A 40 -5.11 -4.72 -5.52
C TRP A 40 -5.81 -5.36 -4.33
N TYR A 41 -7.10 -5.04 -4.15
CA TYR A 41 -7.97 -5.70 -3.19
C TYR A 41 -9.26 -6.15 -3.90
N PRO A 42 -9.84 -7.30 -3.50
CA PRO A 42 -11.06 -7.81 -4.12
C PRO A 42 -12.29 -6.95 -3.82
N SER A 43 -12.24 -6.17 -2.74
CA SER A 43 -13.27 -5.18 -2.38
C SER A 43 -12.71 -4.11 -1.46
N HIS A 44 -13.44 -3.00 -1.31
CA HIS A 44 -13.14 -2.00 -0.30
C HIS A 44 -13.23 -2.57 1.13
N ALA A 45 -14.16 -3.50 1.38
CA ALA A 45 -14.28 -4.17 2.68
C ALA A 45 -13.02 -4.98 3.02
N ALA A 46 -12.44 -5.69 2.05
CA ALA A 46 -11.20 -6.43 2.23
C ALA A 46 -10.03 -5.52 2.66
N PHE A 47 -9.90 -4.33 2.06
CA PHE A 47 -8.91 -3.33 2.49
C PHE A 47 -9.13 -2.91 3.96
N LEU A 48 -10.38 -2.62 4.36
CA LEU A 48 -10.68 -2.22 5.73
C LEU A 48 -10.40 -3.32 6.77
N SER A 49 -10.55 -4.59 6.37
CA SER A 49 -10.26 -5.76 7.22
C SER A 49 -8.78 -5.89 7.59
N LEU A 50 -7.86 -5.19 6.92
CA LEU A 50 -6.43 -5.18 7.29
C LEU A 50 -6.20 -4.75 8.75
N ARG A 51 -7.10 -3.95 9.31
CA ARG A 51 -7.03 -3.51 10.71
C ARG A 51 -7.38 -4.59 11.73
N THR A 52 -8.02 -5.68 11.32
CA THR A 52 -8.58 -6.67 12.23
C THR A 52 -8.07 -8.09 11.99
N VAL A 53 -7.38 -8.35 10.88
CA VAL A 53 -6.75 -9.65 10.63
C VAL A 53 -5.61 -9.91 11.61
N ALA A 54 -5.30 -11.20 11.84
CA ALA A 54 -4.17 -11.61 12.66
C ALA A 54 -2.87 -10.93 12.18
N GLY A 55 -2.07 -10.42 13.11
CA GLY A 55 -0.82 -9.71 12.83
C GLY A 55 -0.98 -8.25 12.39
N SER A 56 -2.21 -7.71 12.35
CA SER A 56 -2.49 -6.30 12.04
C SER A 56 -1.76 -5.35 13.01
N GLU A 57 -1.88 -5.57 14.32
CA GLU A 57 -1.21 -4.74 15.34
C GLU A 57 0.28 -4.56 15.09
N GLU A 58 0.99 -5.67 14.82
CA GLU A 58 2.42 -5.63 14.54
C GLU A 58 2.73 -4.91 13.21
N MET A 59 1.92 -5.15 12.18
CA MET A 59 2.04 -4.44 10.90
C MET A 59 1.90 -2.93 11.07
N TYR A 60 0.90 -2.47 11.83
CA TYR A 60 0.68 -1.05 12.08
C TYR A 60 1.75 -0.45 12.98
N ARG A 61 2.25 -1.20 13.98
CA ARG A 61 3.39 -0.79 14.80
C ARG A 61 4.64 -0.56 13.94
N LEU A 62 4.99 -1.51 13.08
CA LEU A 62 6.13 -1.39 12.16
C LEU A 62 5.93 -0.24 11.16
N ARG A 63 4.73 -0.09 10.59
CA ARG A 63 4.40 1.04 9.72
C ARG A 63 4.65 2.37 10.43
N LYS A 64 4.22 2.51 11.68
CA LYS A 64 4.42 3.74 12.47
C LYS A 64 5.89 4.04 12.76
N LEU A 65 6.73 3.00 12.89
CA LEU A 65 8.16 3.16 13.14
C LEU A 65 8.96 3.49 11.89
N CYS A 66 8.56 2.97 10.73
CA CYS A 66 9.37 3.06 9.50
C CYS A 66 8.84 4.07 8.47
N VAL A 67 7.55 4.42 8.51
CA VAL A 67 6.93 5.28 7.49
C VAL A 67 6.71 6.67 8.07
N ALA A 68 7.59 7.61 7.70
CA ALA A 68 7.49 9.00 8.14
C ALA A 68 6.26 9.72 7.54
N ASN A 69 6.00 9.50 6.25
CA ASN A 69 4.84 10.02 5.54
C ASN A 69 4.30 8.99 4.54
N ALA A 70 2.99 9.02 4.27
CA ALA A 70 2.38 8.21 3.23
C ALA A 70 1.04 8.79 2.78
N VAL A 71 0.84 8.81 1.46
CA VAL A 71 -0.45 9.15 0.83
C VAL A 71 -1.05 7.88 0.23
N ILE A 72 -2.34 7.66 0.47
CA ILE A 72 -3.06 6.48 -0.04
C ILE A 72 -4.18 6.95 -0.96
N HIS A 73 -4.08 6.59 -2.23
CA HIS A 73 -5.12 6.85 -3.21
C HIS A 73 -5.91 5.58 -3.51
N ARG A 74 -7.25 5.67 -3.41
CA ARG A 74 -8.14 4.62 -3.91
C ARG A 74 -8.40 4.86 -5.38
N CYS A 75 -7.98 3.92 -6.22
CA CYS A 75 -8.23 3.94 -7.66
C CYS A 75 -9.20 2.82 -8.05
N PRO A 76 -10.19 3.08 -8.92
CA PRO A 76 -10.98 2.01 -9.54
C PRO A 76 -10.08 1.14 -10.42
N GLY A 77 -10.05 -0.17 -10.17
CA GLY A 77 -9.29 -1.14 -10.99
C GLY A 77 -10.02 -1.60 -12.25
N ASP A 78 -11.21 -1.05 -12.51
CA ASP A 78 -12.06 -1.36 -13.66
C ASP A 78 -11.95 -0.32 -14.78
N ARG A 79 -11.02 0.63 -14.67
CA ARG A 79 -10.80 1.71 -15.65
C ARG A 79 -9.37 1.71 -16.17
N PHE A 80 -9.21 1.90 -17.48
CA PHE A 80 -7.92 2.14 -18.10
C PHE A 80 -7.20 3.32 -17.39
N PRO A 81 -5.88 3.25 -17.13
CA PRO A 81 -4.93 2.19 -17.49
C PRO A 81 -4.77 1.10 -16.42
N LEU A 82 -5.66 1.02 -15.43
CA LEU A 82 -5.55 0.16 -14.26
C LEU A 82 -6.38 -1.14 -14.36
N GLN A 83 -7.03 -1.36 -15.51
CA GLN A 83 -7.67 -2.63 -15.86
C GLN A 83 -6.59 -3.72 -16.00
N PRO A 84 -6.89 -4.98 -15.65
CA PRO A 84 -5.99 -6.11 -15.89
C PRO A 84 -5.62 -6.28 -17.36
#